data_AF-A0A9X7V397-F1
#
_entry.id   AF-A0A9X7V397-F1
#
_cell.length_a   1.000
_cell.length_b   1.000
_cell.length_c   1.000
_cell.angle_alpha   90.00
_cell.angle_beta   90.00
_cell.angle_gamma   90.00
#
_symmetry.space_group_name_H-M   'P 1'
#
loop_
_entity.id
_entity.type
_entity.pdbx_description
1 polymer ?
#
loop_
_entity_poly.entity_id
_entity_poly.type
_entity_poly.pdbx_seq_one_letter_code
_entity_poly.pdbx_strand_id
1 'polypeptide(L)'
;MSTLAEKVQRDLLLAIENDDLVLPTLPEVALRVREAAEDPDISIAALSKVIGNDAALTARIIKVVNSPLLRTNREINDLQTAIGRLGINYTCNLATGLAMEQMFQATTDVVDRKMREVWNKSTEVAAISHVLCRHYTRLLPDQATLAGLVHQIGVLPILTYAEEHGALMADSISLNHVIDKIHPILGERILRTWDFLEPIAVVPGQYCDFTRDSAAADYTDIVQVATLQSYLGTNHPFTQLDWQRIPAFAKLGLDPSTLLHDDEDLSVAMDAAMSMLQ
;
A
#
# COMPACT_ATOMS: atom_id res chain seq x y z
N MET A 1 -23.62 -15.54 -12.27
CA MET A 1 -22.77 -15.47 -11.06
C MET A 1 -22.92 -16.77 -10.31
N SER A 2 -21.86 -17.32 -9.71
CA SER A 2 -21.98 -18.59 -8.98
C SER A 2 -22.71 -18.34 -7.66
N THR A 3 -23.63 -19.23 -7.27
CA THR A 3 -24.30 -19.21 -5.95
C THR A 3 -23.30 -19.27 -4.79
N LEU A 4 -22.08 -19.74 -5.07
CA LEU A 4 -20.98 -19.82 -4.11
C LEU A 4 -20.39 -18.43 -3.80
N ALA A 5 -20.16 -17.58 -4.80
CA ALA A 5 -19.60 -16.24 -4.59
C ALA A 5 -20.52 -15.36 -3.74
N GLU A 6 -21.82 -15.36 -4.05
CA GLU A 6 -22.83 -14.60 -3.30
C GLU A 6 -22.95 -15.09 -1.85
N LYS A 7 -22.89 -16.42 -1.64
CA LYS A 7 -22.90 -17.01 -0.31
C LYS A 7 -21.66 -16.61 0.50
N VAL A 8 -20.47 -16.77 -0.07
CA VAL A 8 -19.21 -16.40 0.59
C VAL A 8 -19.19 -14.91 0.92
N GLN A 9 -19.59 -14.07 -0.02
CA GLN A 9 -19.68 -12.63 0.21
C GLN A 9 -20.58 -12.31 1.39
N ARG A 10 -21.76 -12.94 1.46
CA ARG A 10 -22.69 -12.76 2.58
C ARG A 10 -22.11 -13.27 3.90
N ASP A 11 -21.48 -14.43 3.89
CA ASP A 11 -20.88 -15.04 5.08
C ASP A 11 -19.73 -14.16 5.63
N LEU A 12 -18.90 -13.60 4.74
CA LEU A 12 -17.85 -12.63 5.11
C LEU A 12 -18.44 -11.33 5.64
N LEU A 13 -19.49 -10.78 5.01
CA LEU A 13 -20.15 -9.56 5.50
C LEU A 13 -20.78 -9.77 6.88
N LEU A 14 -21.42 -10.91 7.11
CA LEU A 14 -21.96 -11.26 8.43
C LEU A 14 -20.86 -11.44 9.48
N ALA A 15 -19.75 -12.09 9.10
CA ALA A 15 -18.59 -12.23 10.00
C ALA A 15 -17.96 -10.87 10.33
N ILE A 16 -17.96 -9.93 9.38
CA ILE A 16 -17.57 -8.54 9.60
C ILE A 16 -18.56 -7.89 10.59
N GLU A 17 -19.86 -7.94 10.34
CA GLU A 17 -20.88 -7.32 11.20
C GLU A 17 -20.84 -7.85 12.64
N ASN A 18 -20.54 -9.14 12.83
CA ASN A 18 -20.51 -9.79 14.14
C ASN A 18 -19.14 -9.74 14.85
N ASP A 19 -18.10 -9.11 14.26
CA ASP A 19 -16.71 -9.17 14.76
C ASP A 19 -16.13 -10.60 14.84
N ASP A 20 -16.66 -11.53 14.05
CA ASP A 20 -16.23 -12.94 14.02
C ASP A 20 -15.04 -13.18 13.08
N LEU A 21 -14.67 -12.19 12.25
CA LEU A 21 -13.55 -12.33 11.33
C LEU A 21 -12.22 -12.19 12.08
N VAL A 22 -11.34 -13.19 11.93
CA VAL A 22 -9.96 -13.10 12.42
C VAL A 22 -9.21 -12.07 11.58
N LEU A 23 -9.14 -10.84 12.09
CA LEU A 23 -8.32 -9.80 11.50
C LEU A 23 -6.84 -10.13 11.71
N PRO A 24 -5.98 -9.84 10.72
CA PRO A 24 -4.56 -10.06 10.91
C PRO A 24 -4.02 -9.13 12.00
N THR A 25 -3.04 -9.62 12.75
CA THR A 25 -2.34 -8.83 13.77
C THR A 25 -1.21 -8.04 13.13
N LEU A 26 -1.02 -6.79 13.58
CA LEU A 26 0.11 -5.98 13.17
C LEU A 26 1.44 -6.69 13.56
N PRO A 27 2.43 -6.82 12.66
CA PRO A 27 3.72 -7.40 12.97
C PRO A 27 4.40 -6.69 14.14
N GLU A 28 5.07 -7.44 15.02
CA GLU A 28 5.71 -6.88 16.23
C GLU A 28 6.68 -5.74 15.87
N VAL A 29 7.45 -5.89 14.79
CA VAL A 29 8.39 -4.85 14.34
C VAL A 29 7.66 -3.57 13.91
N ALA A 30 6.51 -3.66 13.25
CA ALA A 30 5.70 -2.51 12.87
C ALA A 30 5.10 -1.80 14.09
N LEU A 31 4.64 -2.57 15.08
CA LEU A 31 4.13 -2.04 16.35
C LEU A 31 5.24 -1.27 17.09
N ARG A 32 6.42 -1.88 17.25
CA ARG A 32 7.55 -1.25 17.95
C ARG A 32 8.08 0.00 17.26
N VAL A 33 8.08 0.02 15.92
CA VAL A 33 8.44 1.21 15.14
C VAL A 33 7.43 2.33 15.35
N ARG A 34 6.14 2.00 15.46
CA ARG A 34 5.10 2.99 15.73
C ARG A 34 5.17 3.55 17.13
N GLU A 35 5.33 2.71 18.15
CA GLU A 35 5.57 3.14 19.53
C GLU A 35 6.79 4.08 19.60
N ALA A 36 7.84 3.77 18.83
CA ALA A 36 9.01 4.62 18.68
C ALA A 36 8.71 5.96 17.97
N ALA A 37 7.77 5.99 17.02
CA ALA A 37 7.37 7.21 16.31
C ALA A 37 6.50 8.15 17.16
N GLU A 38 5.82 7.61 18.19
CA GLU A 38 4.99 8.38 19.13
C GLU A 38 5.84 9.12 20.18
N ASP A 39 7.09 8.72 20.39
CA ASP A 39 8.03 9.42 21.27
C ASP A 39 8.63 10.65 20.56
N PRO A 40 8.25 11.88 20.94
CA PRO A 40 8.74 13.10 20.30
C PRO A 40 10.24 13.33 20.53
N ASP A 41 10.84 12.68 21.52
CA ASP A 41 12.24 12.84 21.91
C ASP A 41 13.11 11.64 21.46
N ILE A 42 12.58 10.75 20.61
CA ILE A 42 13.33 9.57 20.17
C ILE A 42 14.61 9.97 19.42
N SER A 43 15.73 9.35 19.83
CA SER A 43 17.00 9.53 19.13
C SER A 43 17.13 8.58 17.93
N ILE A 44 17.91 8.99 16.93
CA ILE A 44 18.31 8.14 15.79
C ILE A 44 18.89 6.80 16.26
N ALA A 45 19.71 6.83 17.32
CA ALA A 45 20.32 5.62 17.89
C ALA A 45 19.27 4.67 18.49
N ALA A 46 18.25 5.22 19.17
CA ALA A 46 17.16 4.44 19.74
C ALA A 46 16.31 3.81 18.62
N LEU A 47 15.89 4.58 17.61
CA LEU A 47 15.14 4.07 16.47
C LEU A 47 15.93 3.00 15.70
N SER A 48 17.23 3.24 15.49
CA SER A 48 18.12 2.26 14.86
C SER A 48 18.20 0.95 15.64
N LYS A 49 18.07 0.97 16.97
CA LYS A 49 18.05 -0.24 17.79
C LYS A 49 16.71 -0.98 17.68
N VAL A 50 15.61 -0.26 17.51
CA VAL A 50 14.28 -0.87 17.30
C VAL A 50 14.26 -1.61 15.97
N ILE A 51 14.57 -0.90 14.88
CA ILE A 51 14.58 -1.44 13.51
C ILE A 51 15.69 -2.48 13.32
N GLY A 52 16.87 -2.25 13.91
CA GLY A 52 18.05 -3.12 13.78
C GLY A 52 17.88 -4.54 14.32
N ASN A 53 16.82 -4.83 15.08
CA ASN A 53 16.50 -6.20 15.51
C ASN A 53 15.97 -7.06 14.34
N ASP A 54 15.47 -6.42 13.27
CA ASP A 54 15.02 -7.10 12.07
C ASP A 54 16.03 -6.83 10.92
N ALA A 55 16.81 -7.87 10.60
CA ALA A 55 17.84 -7.78 9.59
C ALA A 55 17.25 -7.59 8.17
N ALA A 56 16.09 -8.18 7.89
CA ALA A 56 15.44 -8.05 6.59
C ALA A 56 14.92 -6.61 6.40
N LEU A 57 14.26 -6.07 7.41
CA LEU A 57 13.78 -4.68 7.40
C LEU A 57 14.94 -3.68 7.29
N THR A 58 16.01 -3.90 8.05
CA THR A 58 17.23 -3.09 8.00
C THR A 58 17.82 -3.08 6.58
N ALA A 59 17.97 -4.25 5.96
CA ALA A 59 18.48 -4.36 4.60
C ALA A 59 17.57 -3.64 3.59
N ARG A 60 16.24 -3.74 3.73
CA ARG A 60 15.29 -3.02 2.86
C ARG A 60 15.39 -1.51 3.02
N ILE A 61 15.53 -0.97 4.24
CA ILE A 61 15.71 0.47 4.45
C ILE A 61 17.03 0.96 3.85
N ILE A 62 18.11 0.20 3.98
CA ILE A 62 19.40 0.52 3.34
C ILE A 62 19.25 0.51 1.81
N LYS A 63 18.53 -0.47 1.25
CA LYS A 63 18.25 -0.51 -0.19
C LYS A 63 17.45 0.72 -0.65
N VAL A 64 16.43 1.11 0.11
CA VAL A 64 15.59 2.28 -0.16
C VAL A 64 16.42 3.57 -0.18
N VAL A 65 17.27 3.81 0.82
CA VAL A 65 18.05 5.06 0.89
C VAL A 65 19.13 5.16 -0.20
N ASN A 66 19.55 4.02 -0.76
CA ASN A 66 20.49 3.92 -1.87
C ASN A 66 19.80 3.81 -3.25
N SER A 67 18.47 3.83 -3.30
CA SER A 67 17.71 3.81 -4.56
C SER A 67 18.02 5.06 -5.41
N PRO A 68 17.89 5.03 -6.75
CA PRO A 68 18.20 6.17 -7.59
C PRO A 68 17.47 7.47 -7.20
N LEU A 69 16.29 7.34 -6.57
CA LEU A 69 15.45 8.45 -6.12
C LEU A 69 16.02 9.16 -4.89
N LEU A 70 16.69 8.40 -4.02
CA LEU A 70 17.19 8.85 -2.73
C LEU A 70 18.70 8.73 -2.60
N ARG A 71 19.45 8.19 -3.55
CA ARG A 71 20.90 7.97 -3.43
C ARG A 71 21.68 9.28 -3.34
N THR A 72 22.89 9.20 -2.78
CA THR A 72 23.86 10.31 -2.78
C THR A 72 25.14 9.85 -3.47
N ASN A 73 26.15 10.73 -3.52
CA ASN A 73 27.46 10.42 -4.09
C ASN A 73 28.21 9.30 -3.34
N ARG A 74 27.77 8.94 -2.13
CA ARG A 74 28.32 7.87 -1.31
C ARG A 74 27.23 6.87 -0.94
N GLU A 75 27.55 5.60 -1.09
CA GLU A 75 26.69 4.50 -0.65
C GLU A 75 26.58 4.51 0.89
N ILE A 76 25.36 4.38 1.39
CA ILE A 76 25.06 4.30 2.82
C ILE A 76 24.99 2.83 3.21
N ASN A 77 25.80 2.40 4.16
CA ASN A 77 25.91 0.99 4.56
C ASN A 77 25.50 0.74 6.02
N ASP A 78 25.04 1.76 6.73
CA ASP A 78 24.63 1.66 8.13
C ASP A 78 23.27 2.33 8.37
N LEU A 79 22.51 1.75 9.30
CA LEU A 79 21.13 2.15 9.57
C LEU A 79 21.04 3.53 10.23
N GLN A 80 22.00 3.92 11.06
CA GLN A 80 21.97 5.23 11.72
C GLN A 80 22.13 6.37 10.70
N THR A 81 23.07 6.22 9.76
CA THR A 81 23.24 7.17 8.65
C THR A 81 22.02 7.18 7.74
N ALA A 82 21.40 6.03 7.49
CA ALA A 82 20.15 5.96 6.73
C ALA A 82 19.02 6.75 7.41
N ILE A 83 18.80 6.51 8.72
CA ILE A 83 17.78 7.22 9.51
C ILE A 83 18.09 8.72 9.60
N GLY A 84 19.34 9.10 9.85
CA GLY A 84 19.74 10.51 9.93
C GLY A 84 19.50 11.27 8.62
N ARG A 85 19.54 10.56 7.49
CA ARG A 85 19.28 11.13 6.17
C ARG A 85 17.79 11.22 5.84
N LEU A 86 17.05 10.14 6.06
CA LEU A 86 15.61 10.08 5.78
C LEU A 86 14.81 10.92 6.78
N GLY A 87 15.34 11.04 8.00
CA GLY A 87 14.62 11.53 9.16
C GLY A 87 13.86 10.40 9.87
N ILE A 88 13.55 10.64 11.14
CA ILE A 88 12.84 9.69 12.01
C ILE A 88 11.46 9.35 11.43
N ASN A 89 10.62 10.36 11.16
CA ASN A 89 9.25 10.15 10.70
C ASN A 89 9.17 9.36 9.39
N TYR A 90 9.97 9.75 8.39
CA TYR A 90 10.04 9.04 7.11
C TYR A 90 10.46 7.58 7.31
N THR A 91 11.49 7.36 8.14
CA THR A 91 11.97 6.02 8.44
C THR A 91 10.89 5.19 9.13
N CYS A 92 10.17 5.75 10.10
CA CYS A 92 9.09 5.05 10.78
C CYS A 92 7.97 4.64 9.82
N ASN A 93 7.48 5.58 8.99
CA ASN A 93 6.41 5.28 8.02
C ASN A 93 6.85 4.24 6.98
N LEU A 94 8.07 4.37 6.47
CA LEU A 94 8.65 3.38 5.57
C LEU A 94 8.79 2.03 6.25
N ALA A 95 9.36 1.97 7.45
CA ALA A 95 9.57 0.73 8.19
C ALA A 95 8.25 0.04 8.53
N THR A 96 7.22 0.80 8.94
CA THR A 96 5.86 0.28 9.14
C THR A 96 5.31 -0.32 7.84
N GLY A 97 5.40 0.40 6.72
CA GLY A 97 4.92 -0.09 5.43
C GLY A 97 5.66 -1.34 4.95
N LEU A 98 6.99 -1.36 5.03
CA LEU A 98 7.82 -2.49 4.62
C LEU A 98 7.61 -3.72 5.52
N ALA A 99 7.38 -3.51 6.82
CA ALA A 99 7.06 -4.59 7.75
C ALA A 99 5.75 -5.31 7.39
N MET A 100 4.82 -4.65 6.69
CA MET A 100 3.59 -5.31 6.22
C MET A 100 3.87 -6.45 5.25
N GLU A 101 5.03 -6.46 4.56
CA GLU A 101 5.45 -7.55 3.67
C GLU A 101 5.43 -8.91 4.39
N GLN A 102 5.77 -8.93 5.69
CA GLN A 102 5.80 -10.15 6.50
C GLN A 102 4.41 -10.81 6.62
N MET A 103 3.34 -10.05 6.38
CA MET A 103 1.96 -10.52 6.44
C MET A 103 1.51 -11.19 5.14
N PHE A 104 2.25 -11.01 4.04
CA PHE A 104 1.97 -11.60 2.72
C PHE A 104 2.65 -12.97 2.56
N GLN A 105 2.75 -13.74 3.64
CA GLN A 105 3.30 -15.10 3.65
C GLN A 105 2.16 -16.10 3.84
N ALA A 106 2.02 -17.07 2.93
CA ALA A 106 0.94 -18.06 2.97
C ALA A 106 1.46 -19.48 3.24
N THR A 107 0.53 -20.36 3.63
CA THR A 107 0.79 -21.78 3.88
C THR A 107 0.74 -22.66 2.63
N THR A 108 0.13 -22.20 1.53
CA THR A 108 0.08 -22.91 0.24
C THR A 108 0.59 -22.09 -0.95
N ASP A 109 1.20 -22.77 -1.92
CA ASP A 109 1.83 -22.16 -3.11
C ASP A 109 0.89 -21.28 -3.96
N VAL A 110 -0.40 -21.65 -4.03
CA VAL A 110 -1.39 -20.90 -4.83
C VAL A 110 -1.73 -19.57 -4.16
N VAL A 111 -1.89 -19.59 -2.84
CA VAL A 111 -2.20 -18.39 -2.05
C VAL A 111 -0.97 -17.50 -1.95
N ASP A 112 0.22 -18.08 -1.77
CA ASP A 112 1.51 -17.37 -1.74
C ASP A 112 1.72 -16.57 -3.04
N ARG A 113 1.43 -17.17 -4.20
CA ARG A 113 1.50 -16.46 -5.49
C ARG A 113 0.57 -15.26 -5.54
N LYS A 114 -0.69 -15.42 -5.11
CA LYS A 114 -1.68 -14.34 -5.11
C LYS A 114 -1.32 -13.23 -4.12
N MET A 115 -0.81 -13.58 -2.94
CA MET A 115 -0.31 -12.61 -1.96
C MET A 115 0.87 -11.82 -2.52
N ARG A 116 1.82 -12.48 -3.18
CA ARG A 116 2.95 -11.80 -3.86
C ARG A 116 2.48 -10.88 -4.98
N GLU A 117 1.48 -11.29 -5.77
CA GLU A 117 0.89 -10.43 -6.81
C GLU A 117 0.32 -9.14 -6.20
N VAL A 118 -0.44 -9.26 -5.10
CA VAL A 118 -1.03 -8.11 -4.39
C VAL A 118 0.05 -7.23 -3.76
N TRP A 119 1.08 -7.83 -3.16
CA TRP A 119 2.21 -7.10 -2.58
C TRP A 119 3.00 -6.33 -3.64
N ASN A 120 3.33 -6.98 -4.75
CA ASN A 120 4.02 -6.34 -5.88
C ASN A 120 3.20 -5.18 -6.44
N LYS A 121 1.88 -5.34 -6.52
CA LYS A 121 0.99 -4.27 -6.97
C LYS A 121 0.95 -3.11 -5.99
N SER A 122 0.87 -3.39 -4.69
CA SER A 122 0.90 -2.37 -3.63
C SER A 122 2.22 -1.61 -3.60
N THR A 123 3.32 -2.31 -3.87
CA THR A 123 4.67 -1.74 -4.02
C THR A 123 4.75 -0.78 -5.21
N GLU A 124 4.21 -1.16 -6.37
CA GLU A 124 4.11 -0.31 -7.55
C GLU A 124 3.25 0.93 -7.28
N VAL A 125 2.05 0.76 -6.72
CA VAL A 125 1.15 1.87 -6.36
C VAL A 125 1.80 2.81 -5.35
N ALA A 126 2.54 2.29 -4.36
CA ALA A 126 3.26 3.09 -3.38
C ALA A 126 4.39 3.93 -3.99
N ALA A 127 5.12 3.36 -4.95
CA ALA A 127 6.15 4.07 -5.70
C ALA A 127 5.57 5.23 -6.52
N ILE A 128 4.49 4.97 -7.26
CA ILE A 128 3.80 6.01 -8.05
C ILE A 128 3.22 7.07 -7.11
N SER A 129 2.59 6.65 -6.01
CA SER A 129 2.03 7.56 -4.99
C SER A 129 3.09 8.49 -4.40
N HIS A 130 4.30 7.98 -4.16
CA HIS A 130 5.42 8.79 -3.68
C HIS A 130 5.78 9.90 -4.67
N VAL A 131 5.95 9.55 -5.95
CA VAL A 131 6.32 10.50 -7.01
C VAL A 131 5.20 11.52 -7.21
N LEU A 132 3.96 11.07 -7.32
CA LEU A 132 2.79 11.96 -7.46
C LEU A 132 2.69 12.95 -6.30
N CYS A 133 2.80 12.45 -5.07
CA CYS A 133 2.74 13.28 -3.88
C CYS A 133 3.82 14.35 -3.88
N ARG A 134 5.06 13.97 -4.23
CA ARG A 134 6.24 14.86 -4.23
C ARG A 134 6.17 15.95 -5.29
N HIS A 135 5.61 15.68 -6.47
CA HIS A 135 5.60 16.62 -7.59
C HIS A 135 4.33 17.47 -7.66
N TYR A 136 3.18 16.92 -7.26
CA TYR A 136 1.87 17.54 -7.53
C TYR A 136 1.14 18.01 -6.27
N THR A 137 1.65 17.72 -5.07
CA THR A 137 0.96 18.06 -3.82
C THR A 137 1.89 18.68 -2.79
N ARG A 138 1.31 19.13 -1.68
CA ARG A 138 2.03 19.57 -0.47
C ARG A 138 1.96 18.54 0.67
N LEU A 139 1.43 17.35 0.37
CA LEU A 139 1.32 16.25 1.33
C LEU A 139 2.68 15.58 1.53
N LEU A 140 2.78 14.73 2.54
CA LEU A 140 4.02 14.05 2.91
C LEU A 140 4.23 12.80 2.03
N PRO A 141 5.30 12.70 1.22
CA PRO A 141 5.49 11.57 0.31
C PRO A 141 5.63 10.21 1.01
N ASP A 142 6.16 10.17 2.23
CA ASP A 142 6.24 8.95 3.05
C ASP A 142 4.89 8.43 3.50
N GLN A 143 3.95 9.33 3.82
CA GLN A 143 2.57 8.97 4.12
C GLN A 143 1.85 8.47 2.87
N ALA A 144 2.12 9.05 1.69
CA ALA A 144 1.60 8.55 0.43
C ALA A 144 2.17 7.17 0.06
N THR A 145 3.46 6.93 0.32
CA THR A 145 4.09 5.61 0.19
C THR A 145 3.41 4.59 1.12
N LEU A 146 3.22 4.94 2.39
CA LEU A 146 2.54 4.08 3.35
C LEU A 146 1.10 3.77 2.91
N ALA A 147 0.32 4.78 2.50
CA ALA A 147 -1.03 4.62 1.97
C ALA A 147 -1.08 3.64 0.79
N GLY A 148 -0.15 3.77 -0.17
CA GLY A 148 -0.06 2.84 -1.30
C GLY A 148 0.32 1.42 -0.89
N LEU A 149 1.19 1.24 0.12
CA LEU A 149 1.55 -0.10 0.60
C LEU A 149 0.39 -0.82 1.29
N VAL A 150 -0.48 -0.07 1.98
CA VAL A 150 -1.57 -0.65 2.79
C VAL A 150 -2.94 -0.64 2.12
N HIS A 151 -3.08 -0.03 0.92
CA HIS A 151 -4.38 0.17 0.28
C HIS A 151 -5.15 -1.14 0.01
N GLN A 152 -4.45 -2.27 -0.18
CA GLN A 152 -5.02 -3.59 -0.42
C GLN A 152 -4.85 -4.57 0.75
N ILE A 153 -4.60 -4.08 1.98
CA ILE A 153 -4.40 -4.95 3.15
C ILE A 153 -5.61 -5.87 3.44
N GLY A 154 -6.82 -5.43 3.08
CA GLY A 154 -8.05 -6.22 3.24
C GLY A 154 -8.13 -7.48 2.38
N VAL A 155 -7.22 -7.67 1.42
CA VAL A 155 -7.15 -8.90 0.61
C VAL A 155 -6.65 -10.08 1.44
N LEU A 156 -5.78 -9.84 2.43
CA LEU A 156 -5.17 -10.88 3.27
C LEU A 156 -6.20 -11.81 3.94
N PRO A 157 -7.14 -11.31 4.77
CA PRO A 157 -8.13 -12.18 5.42
C PRO A 157 -9.05 -12.91 4.42
N ILE A 158 -9.30 -12.32 3.23
CA ILE A 158 -10.11 -12.97 2.19
C ILE A 158 -9.36 -14.17 1.61
N LEU A 159 -8.06 -14.05 1.38
CA LEU A 159 -7.22 -15.15 0.91
C LEU A 159 -7.07 -16.25 1.95
N THR A 160 -6.89 -15.90 3.23
CA THR A 160 -6.89 -16.88 4.34
C THR A 160 -8.23 -17.62 4.42
N TYR A 161 -9.35 -16.91 4.33
CA TYR A 161 -10.67 -17.53 4.30
C TYR A 161 -10.85 -18.44 3.08
N ALA A 162 -10.36 -18.02 1.91
CA ALA A 162 -10.44 -18.81 0.68
C ALA A 162 -9.61 -20.10 0.79
N GLU A 163 -8.44 -20.06 1.45
CA GLU A 163 -7.59 -21.23 1.70
C GLU A 163 -8.33 -22.31 2.50
N GLU A 164 -9.09 -21.91 3.53
CA GLU A 164 -9.94 -22.82 4.30
C GLU A 164 -11.15 -23.35 3.49
N HIS A 165 -11.54 -22.64 2.43
CA HIS A 165 -12.69 -22.93 1.57
C HIS A 165 -12.26 -23.24 0.12
N GLY A 166 -11.60 -24.38 -0.10
CA GLY A 166 -10.99 -24.76 -1.38
C GLY A 166 -11.86 -24.68 -2.64
N ALA A 167 -13.20 -24.72 -2.51
CA ALA A 167 -14.12 -24.50 -3.64
C ALA A 167 -14.07 -23.07 -4.20
N LEU A 168 -13.87 -22.06 -3.34
CA LEU A 168 -13.70 -20.66 -3.76
C LEU A 168 -12.34 -20.45 -4.41
N MET A 169 -11.29 -21.09 -3.87
CA MET A 169 -9.95 -21.04 -4.47
C MET A 169 -9.89 -21.65 -5.86
N ALA A 170 -10.71 -22.66 -6.15
CA ALA A 170 -10.77 -23.30 -7.46
C ALA A 170 -11.45 -22.42 -8.54
N ASP A 171 -12.23 -21.41 -8.14
CA ASP A 171 -12.92 -20.47 -9.03
C ASP A 171 -12.35 -19.06 -8.90
N SER A 172 -11.32 -18.78 -9.71
CA SER A 172 -10.62 -17.49 -9.71
C SER A 172 -11.52 -16.29 -10.04
N ILE A 173 -12.60 -16.49 -10.82
CA ILE A 173 -13.54 -15.41 -11.17
C ILE A 173 -14.36 -15.04 -9.95
N SER A 174 -14.93 -16.03 -9.26
CA SER A 174 -15.68 -15.82 -8.03
C SER A 174 -14.80 -15.23 -6.92
N LEU A 175 -13.56 -15.71 -6.77
CA LEU A 175 -12.62 -15.19 -5.79
C LEU A 175 -12.27 -13.71 -6.03
N ASN A 176 -11.90 -13.34 -7.26
CA ASN A 176 -11.60 -11.94 -7.58
C ASN A 176 -12.82 -11.04 -7.33
N HIS A 177 -14.03 -11.51 -7.67
CA HIS A 177 -15.25 -10.75 -7.40
C HIS A 177 -15.48 -10.49 -5.89
N VAL A 178 -15.27 -11.51 -5.05
CA VAL A 178 -15.37 -11.37 -3.59
C VAL A 178 -14.29 -10.41 -3.09
N ILE A 179 -13.06 -10.55 -3.56
CA ILE A 179 -11.95 -9.65 -3.23
C ILE A 179 -12.34 -8.21 -3.54
N ASP A 180 -12.72 -7.89 -4.79
CA ASP A 180 -13.03 -6.53 -5.24
C ASP A 180 -14.13 -5.85 -4.41
N LYS A 181 -15.09 -6.62 -3.89
CA LYS A 181 -16.20 -6.10 -3.09
C LYS A 181 -15.90 -5.97 -1.61
N ILE A 182 -15.09 -6.86 -1.05
CA ILE A 182 -14.94 -6.99 0.39
C ILE A 182 -13.62 -6.40 0.90
N HIS A 183 -12.54 -6.45 0.10
CA HIS A 183 -11.25 -5.93 0.53
C HIS A 183 -11.26 -4.44 0.93
N PRO A 184 -12.07 -3.54 0.32
CA PRO A 184 -12.10 -2.13 0.72
C PRO A 184 -12.59 -1.97 2.16
N ILE A 185 -13.68 -2.67 2.48
CA ILE A 185 -14.35 -2.65 3.79
C ILE A 185 -13.42 -3.23 4.86
N LEU A 186 -12.80 -4.38 4.55
CA LEU A 186 -11.86 -5.02 5.47
C LEU A 186 -10.59 -4.20 5.65
N GLY A 187 -10.05 -3.62 4.58
CA GLY A 187 -8.85 -2.81 4.64
C GLY A 187 -9.03 -1.60 5.56
N GLU A 188 -10.13 -0.86 5.40
CA GLU A 188 -10.42 0.30 6.26
C GLU A 188 -10.60 -0.12 7.72
N ARG A 189 -11.31 -1.23 7.98
CA ARG A 189 -11.49 -1.75 9.34
C ARG A 189 -10.17 -2.20 9.97
N ILE A 190 -9.31 -2.90 9.22
CA ILE A 190 -7.99 -3.35 9.70
C ILE A 190 -7.16 -2.13 10.11
N LEU A 191 -7.05 -1.12 9.24
CA LEU A 191 -6.23 0.05 9.52
C LEU A 191 -6.77 0.87 10.69
N ARG A 192 -8.09 1.01 10.84
CA ARG A 192 -8.69 1.63 12.02
C ARG A 192 -8.47 0.83 13.30
N THR A 193 -8.57 -0.50 13.23
CA THR A 193 -8.30 -1.39 14.38
C THR A 193 -6.85 -1.28 14.84
N TRP A 194 -5.94 -1.03 13.90
CA TRP A 194 -4.55 -0.76 14.20
C TRP A 194 -4.28 0.70 14.57
N ASP A 195 -5.27 1.57 14.74
CA ASP A 195 -5.10 3.00 15.06
C ASP A 195 -4.21 3.76 14.05
N PHE A 196 -4.30 3.44 12.75
CA PHE A 196 -3.70 4.31 11.72
C PHE A 196 -4.42 5.66 11.68
N LEU A 197 -3.67 6.72 11.32
CA LEU A 197 -4.25 8.06 11.16
C LEU A 197 -5.36 8.05 10.12
N GLU A 198 -6.45 8.78 10.39
CA GLU A 198 -7.65 8.80 9.54
C GLU A 198 -7.38 9.04 8.05
N PRO A 199 -6.46 9.96 7.64
CA PRO A 199 -6.14 10.16 6.22
C PRO A 199 -5.57 8.93 5.50
N ILE A 200 -5.02 7.95 6.24
CA ILE A 200 -4.50 6.69 5.72
C ILE A 200 -5.52 5.56 5.92
N ALA A 201 -6.20 5.53 7.07
CA ALA A 201 -7.14 4.48 7.42
C ALA A 201 -8.32 4.37 6.45
N VAL A 202 -8.79 5.49 5.88
CA VAL A 202 -9.91 5.51 4.92
C VAL A 202 -9.51 5.12 3.49
N VAL A 203 -8.22 5.07 3.17
CA VAL A 203 -7.74 4.86 1.80
C VAL A 203 -8.26 3.55 1.22
N PRO A 204 -8.16 2.37 1.89
CA PRO A 204 -8.67 1.12 1.33
C PRO A 204 -10.16 1.17 0.99
N GLY A 205 -10.97 1.86 1.79
CA GLY A 205 -12.41 1.95 1.57
C GLY A 205 -12.82 2.88 0.43
N GLN A 206 -11.97 3.86 0.09
CA GLN A 206 -12.35 4.97 -0.79
C GLN A 206 -11.57 5.02 -2.11
N TYR A 207 -10.43 4.32 -2.25
CA TYR A 207 -9.60 4.42 -3.45
C TYR A 207 -10.22 3.78 -4.70
N CYS A 208 -11.27 2.97 -4.56
CA CYS A 208 -12.02 2.44 -5.70
C CYS A 208 -13.26 3.27 -6.05
N ASP A 209 -13.59 4.30 -5.25
CA ASP A 209 -14.68 5.23 -5.56
C ASP A 209 -14.16 6.38 -6.43
N PHE A 210 -14.15 6.17 -7.75
CA PHE A 210 -13.73 7.17 -8.73
C PHE A 210 -14.72 8.33 -8.91
N THR A 211 -15.86 8.31 -8.21
CA THR A 211 -16.82 9.43 -8.18
C THR A 211 -16.60 10.37 -7.00
N ARG A 212 -15.73 9.98 -6.06
CA ARG A 212 -15.39 10.73 -4.87
C ARG A 212 -14.86 12.12 -5.20
N ASP A 213 -15.43 13.12 -4.55
CA ASP A 213 -15.00 14.50 -4.68
C ASP A 213 -14.78 15.20 -3.32
N SER A 214 -13.59 14.98 -2.73
CA SER A 214 -13.05 15.74 -1.59
C SER A 214 -12.82 17.23 -1.89
N ALA A 215 -12.81 18.08 -0.86
CA ALA A 215 -12.59 19.52 -1.01
C ALA A 215 -11.15 19.90 -1.44
N ALA A 216 -10.16 19.05 -1.13
CA ALA A 216 -8.77 19.23 -1.50
C ALA A 216 -8.13 17.85 -1.76
N ALA A 217 -7.03 17.83 -2.51
CA ALA A 217 -6.28 16.61 -2.75
C ALA A 217 -5.80 15.99 -1.42
N ASP A 218 -6.10 14.71 -1.23
CA ASP A 218 -5.65 13.90 -0.09
C ASP A 218 -4.93 12.62 -0.55
N TYR A 219 -4.51 11.78 0.41
CA TYR A 219 -3.83 10.52 0.10
C TYR A 219 -4.71 9.53 -0.66
N THR A 220 -6.03 9.61 -0.54
CA THR A 220 -6.95 8.76 -1.32
C THR A 220 -6.90 9.18 -2.78
N ASP A 221 -6.95 10.48 -3.08
CA ASP A 221 -6.84 10.98 -4.46
C ASP A 221 -5.51 10.58 -5.11
N ILE A 222 -4.40 10.63 -4.35
CA ILE A 222 -3.09 10.17 -4.83
C ILE A 222 -3.11 8.67 -5.14
N VAL A 223 -3.59 7.84 -4.21
CA VAL A 223 -3.63 6.39 -4.39
C VAL A 223 -4.57 6.00 -5.53
N GLN A 224 -5.71 6.69 -5.70
CA GLN A 224 -6.62 6.51 -6.84
C GLN A 224 -5.88 6.66 -8.18
N VAL A 225 -5.20 7.79 -8.36
CA VAL A 225 -4.47 8.06 -9.61
C VAL A 225 -3.32 7.07 -9.79
N ALA A 226 -2.57 6.79 -8.72
CA ALA A 226 -1.49 5.80 -8.75
C ALA A 226 -2.00 4.39 -9.15
N THR A 227 -3.14 3.95 -8.60
CA THR A 227 -3.77 2.68 -8.98
C THR A 227 -4.13 2.67 -10.46
N LEU A 228 -4.81 3.70 -10.96
CA LEU A 228 -5.22 3.76 -12.36
C LEU A 228 -4.02 3.74 -13.31
N GLN A 229 -3.00 4.53 -13.01
CA GLN A 229 -1.76 4.59 -13.79
C GLN A 229 -0.97 3.28 -13.75
N SER A 230 -0.97 2.57 -12.62
CA SER A 230 -0.31 1.26 -12.52
C SER A 230 -0.93 0.20 -13.45
N TYR A 231 -2.16 0.39 -13.93
CA TYR A 231 -2.82 -0.52 -14.87
C TYR A 231 -2.72 -0.05 -16.33
N LEU A 232 -2.09 1.10 -16.58
CA LEU A 232 -1.89 1.63 -17.92
C LEU A 232 -1.13 0.61 -18.80
N GLY A 233 -1.56 0.47 -20.06
CA GLY A 233 -0.98 -0.51 -20.98
C GLY A 233 -1.42 -1.96 -20.75
N THR A 234 -2.29 -2.23 -19.76
CA THR A 234 -2.90 -3.55 -19.52
C THR A 234 -4.35 -3.61 -20.02
N ASN A 235 -4.91 -4.83 -20.07
CA ASN A 235 -6.32 -5.06 -20.40
C ASN A 235 -7.27 -4.95 -19.18
N HIS A 236 -6.82 -4.30 -18.10
CA HIS A 236 -7.63 -4.17 -16.88
C HIS A 236 -8.86 -3.29 -17.10
N PRO A 237 -10.04 -3.58 -16.50
CA PRO A 237 -11.25 -2.76 -16.68
C PRO A 237 -11.07 -1.27 -16.36
N PHE A 238 -10.14 -0.94 -15.47
CA PHE A 238 -9.82 0.45 -15.13
C PHE A 238 -9.28 1.28 -16.29
N THR A 239 -8.66 0.66 -17.30
CA THR A 239 -8.18 1.38 -18.50
C THR A 239 -9.31 1.78 -19.44
N GLN A 240 -10.52 1.25 -19.24
CA GLN A 240 -11.72 1.58 -20.03
C GLN A 240 -12.52 2.74 -19.44
N LEU A 241 -12.15 3.20 -18.24
CA LEU A 241 -12.81 4.33 -17.58
C LEU A 241 -12.43 5.65 -18.27
N ASP A 242 -13.35 6.61 -18.26
CA ASP A 242 -13.06 7.98 -18.70
C ASP A 242 -12.33 8.74 -17.59
N TRP A 243 -10.99 8.67 -17.60
CA TRP A 243 -10.15 9.25 -16.56
C TRP A 243 -10.27 10.78 -16.48
N GLN A 244 -10.72 11.45 -17.55
CA GLN A 244 -10.97 12.90 -17.56
C GLN A 244 -12.11 13.32 -16.63
N ARG A 245 -13.00 12.38 -16.28
CA ARG A 245 -14.13 12.62 -15.37
C ARG A 245 -13.81 12.31 -13.92
N ILE A 246 -12.64 11.77 -13.63
CA ILE A 246 -12.26 11.36 -12.27
C ILE A 246 -11.71 12.58 -11.52
N PRO A 247 -12.35 13.05 -10.44
CA PRO A 247 -11.97 14.29 -9.75
C PRO A 247 -10.52 14.29 -9.24
N ALA A 248 -9.98 13.13 -8.89
CA ALA A 248 -8.61 12.99 -8.39
C ALA A 248 -7.55 13.50 -9.39
N PHE A 249 -7.70 13.25 -10.70
CA PHE A 249 -6.78 13.78 -11.72
C PHE A 249 -6.82 15.30 -11.78
N ALA A 250 -8.02 15.89 -11.77
CA ALA A 250 -8.19 17.33 -11.80
C ALA A 250 -7.59 18.01 -10.56
N LYS A 251 -7.72 17.42 -9.37
CA LYS A 251 -7.14 17.94 -8.12
C LYS A 251 -5.62 17.88 -8.08
N LEU A 252 -5.04 16.83 -8.66
CA LEU A 252 -3.58 16.72 -8.81
C LEU A 252 -3.05 17.57 -9.97
N GLY A 253 -3.92 18.21 -10.76
CA GLY A 253 -3.53 19.00 -11.92
C GLY A 253 -2.90 18.14 -13.03
N LEU A 254 -3.24 16.85 -13.06
CA LEU A 254 -2.75 15.88 -14.03
C LEU A 254 -3.71 15.80 -15.21
N ASP A 255 -3.17 15.84 -16.43
CA ASP A 255 -3.92 15.47 -17.61
C ASP A 255 -3.91 13.92 -17.71
N PRO A 256 -5.06 13.24 -17.66
CA PRO A 256 -5.11 11.78 -17.75
C PRO A 256 -4.62 11.22 -19.09
N SER A 257 -4.56 12.06 -20.13
CA SER A 257 -4.02 11.68 -21.44
C SER A 257 -2.51 11.82 -21.54
N THR A 258 -1.87 12.54 -20.60
CA THR A 258 -0.42 12.57 -20.48
C THR A 258 -0.02 11.36 -19.64
N LEU A 259 0.67 10.39 -20.26
CA LEU A 259 1.25 9.31 -19.48
C LEU A 259 2.35 9.94 -18.62
N LEU A 260 2.45 9.59 -17.34
CA LEU A 260 3.65 9.98 -16.57
C LEU A 260 4.95 9.48 -17.23
N HIS A 261 4.84 8.47 -18.11
CA HIS A 261 5.93 7.96 -18.94
C HIS A 261 6.28 8.85 -20.15
N ASP A 262 5.41 9.77 -20.55
CA ASP A 262 5.69 10.71 -21.66
C ASP A 262 6.58 11.87 -21.20
N ASP A 263 6.63 12.11 -19.89
CA ASP A 263 7.58 13.01 -19.25
C ASP A 263 8.81 12.20 -18.81
N GLU A 264 9.94 12.47 -19.46
CA GLU A 264 11.19 11.73 -19.26
C GLU A 264 11.67 11.81 -17.80
N ASP A 265 11.47 12.95 -17.13
CA ASP A 265 11.87 13.15 -15.73
C ASP A 265 10.98 12.35 -14.77
N LEU A 266 9.66 12.32 -15.03
CA LEU A 266 8.71 11.53 -14.23
C LEU A 266 8.90 10.03 -14.44
N SER A 267 9.13 9.57 -15.67
CA SER A 267 9.41 8.16 -15.94
C SER A 267 10.65 7.69 -15.20
N VAL A 268 11.73 8.48 -15.22
CA VAL A 268 12.96 8.18 -14.46
C VAL A 268 12.69 8.18 -12.95
N ALA A 269 11.88 9.11 -12.45
CA ALA A 269 11.48 9.13 -11.04
C ALA A 269 10.65 7.90 -10.64
N MET A 270 9.76 7.41 -11.51
CA MET A 270 8.96 6.21 -11.29
C MET A 270 9.81 4.95 -11.28
N ASP A 271 10.70 4.77 -12.25
CA ASP A 271 11.64 3.63 -12.29
C ASP A 271 12.52 3.62 -11.03
N ALA A 272 12.97 4.81 -10.62
CA ALA A 272 13.73 4.99 -9.39
C ALA A 272 12.92 4.63 -8.12
N ALA A 273 11.65 5.03 -8.06
CA ALA A 273 10.74 4.73 -6.96
C ALA A 273 10.32 3.24 -6.93
N MET A 274 10.19 2.59 -8.09
CA MET A 274 9.90 1.15 -8.16
C MET A 274 11.11 0.33 -7.67
N SER A 275 12.31 0.67 -8.15
CA SER A 275 13.56 0.05 -7.68
C SER A 275 13.82 0.28 -6.19
N MET A 276 13.19 1.29 -5.59
CA MET A 276 13.31 1.60 -4.16
C MET A 276 12.60 0.55 -3.29
N LEU A 277 11.44 0.04 -3.75
CA LEU A 277 10.57 -0.80 -2.92
C LEU A 277 10.62 -2.29 -3.31
N GLN A 278 11.08 -2.64 -4.52
CA GLN A 278 11.46 -4.00 -4.91
C GLN A 278 12.81 -4.39 -4.32
#